data_AF-A0A7R9VE30-F1
#
_entry.id   AF-A0A7R9VE30-F1
#
_cell.length_a   1.000
_cell.length_b   1.000
_cell.length_c   1.000
_cell.angle_alpha   90.00
_cell.angle_beta   90.00
_cell.angle_gamma   90.00
#
_symmetry.space_group_name_H-M   'P 1'
#
loop_
_entity.id
_entity.type
_entity.pdbx_description
1 polymer ?
#
loop_
_entity_poly.entity_id
_entity_poly.type
_entity_poly.pdbx_seq_one_letter_code
_entity_poly.pdbx_strand_id
1 'polypeptide(L)'
;TGYYSFGHELGHNFGCDHNPEAAANRSPEYARGYRDEKNGIRSILAYNCETRYCTRVMRFSNNEGYSFNGVKMGNDLHNNARQINSNFFMMSKYRPTKVQ
;
A
#
# COMPACT_ATOMS: atom_id res chain seq x y z
N THR A 1 -15.07 -5.00 11.83
CA THR A 1 -14.35 -4.48 10.65
C THR A 1 -13.36 -5.54 10.17
N GLY A 2 -13.28 -5.78 8.86
CA GLY A 2 -12.36 -6.78 8.29
C GLY A 2 -10.94 -6.22 8.15
N TYR A 3 -9.92 -7.06 8.27
CA TYR A 3 -8.51 -6.66 8.24
C TYR A 3 -8.01 -6.06 6.90
N TYR A 4 -8.89 -5.95 5.89
CA TYR A 4 -8.59 -5.59 4.50
C TYR A 4 -7.48 -6.45 3.88
N SER A 5 -7.36 -7.70 4.34
CA SER A 5 -6.25 -8.60 4.01
C SER A 5 -6.17 -8.92 2.53
N PHE A 6 -7.30 -9.10 1.83
CA PHE A 6 -7.26 -9.35 0.38
C PHE A 6 -6.57 -8.22 -0.38
N GLY A 7 -6.92 -6.95 -0.08
CA GLY A 7 -6.25 -5.79 -0.66
C GLY A 7 -4.78 -5.69 -0.24
N HIS A 8 -4.45 -6.09 0.98
CA HIS A 8 -3.08 -6.11 1.49
C HIS A 8 -2.20 -7.06 0.67
N GLU A 9 -2.60 -8.33 0.56
CA GLU A 9 -1.83 -9.33 -0.18
C GLU A 9 -1.79 -9.04 -1.69
N LEU A 10 -2.87 -8.47 -2.23
CA LEU A 10 -2.87 -8.01 -3.62
C LEU A 10 -1.81 -6.93 -3.85
N GLY A 11 -1.65 -6.00 -2.89
CA GLY A 11 -0.58 -4.99 -2.93
C GLY A 11 0.82 -5.60 -2.97
N HIS A 12 1.07 -6.63 -2.16
CA HIS A 12 2.35 -7.36 -2.20
C HIS A 12 2.60 -8.03 -3.55
N ASN A 13 1.58 -8.63 -4.17
CA ASN A 13 1.70 -9.18 -5.52
C ASN A 13 2.04 -8.13 -6.58
N PHE A 14 1.60 -6.88 -6.40
CA PHE A 14 1.99 -5.75 -7.24
C PHE A 14 3.38 -5.19 -6.92
N GLY A 15 4.13 -5.79 -5.99
CA GLY A 15 5.47 -5.35 -5.62
C GLY A 15 5.47 -4.14 -4.69
N CYS A 16 4.45 -4.00 -3.86
CA CYS A 16 4.42 -3.01 -2.79
C CYS A 16 4.93 -3.60 -1.47
N ASP A 17 5.52 -2.76 -0.64
CA ASP A 17 6.02 -3.11 0.69
C ASP A 17 5.19 -2.45 1.80
N HIS A 18 5.45 -2.87 3.04
CA HIS A 18 4.92 -2.22 4.24
C HIS A 18 5.47 -0.80 4.40
N ASN A 19 5.18 -0.17 5.55
CA ASN A 19 5.82 1.10 5.93
C ASN A 19 7.35 0.95 6.03
N PRO A 20 8.13 2.04 5.89
CA PRO A 20 9.59 1.98 5.75
C PRO A 20 10.30 1.17 6.82
N GLU A 21 9.85 1.25 8.07
CA GLU A 21 10.44 0.59 9.24
C GLU A 21 10.26 -0.93 9.23
N ALA A 22 9.33 -1.44 8.41
CA ALA A 22 8.97 -2.85 8.33
C ALA A 22 9.19 -3.46 6.94
N ALA A 23 9.71 -2.68 6.00
CA ALA A 23 9.86 -3.11 4.62
C ALA A 23 10.93 -4.19 4.46
N ALA A 24 10.67 -5.15 3.58
CA ALA A 24 11.63 -6.19 3.23
C ALA A 24 12.69 -5.74 2.21
N ASN A 25 12.65 -4.48 1.76
CA ASN A 25 13.52 -3.88 0.74
C ASN A 25 13.53 -4.66 -0.60
N ARG A 26 12.39 -5.28 -0.94
CA ARG A 26 12.20 -5.99 -2.22
C ARG A 26 11.45 -5.15 -3.26
N SER A 27 10.96 -4.00 -2.83
CA SER A 27 10.19 -3.06 -3.65
C SER A 27 11.01 -1.79 -3.87
N PRO A 28 10.73 -1.00 -4.92
CA PRO A 28 11.30 0.35 -5.05
C PRO A 28 11.11 1.16 -3.77
N GLU A 29 12.04 2.07 -3.50
CA GLU A 29 12.08 2.82 -2.23
C GLU A 29 10.76 3.56 -1.95
N TYR A 30 10.11 4.09 -3.00
CA TYR A 30 8.83 4.80 -2.88
C TYR A 30 7.59 3.91 -2.66
N ALA A 31 7.70 2.59 -2.84
CA ALA A 31 6.56 1.68 -2.86
C ALA A 31 6.17 1.22 -1.45
N ARG A 32 6.04 2.16 -0.50
CA ARG A 32 5.81 1.88 0.93
C ARG A 32 4.40 2.23 1.41
N GLY A 33 3.89 1.45 2.36
CA GLY A 33 2.67 1.75 3.09
C GLY A 33 2.81 3.03 3.92
N TYR A 34 1.74 3.83 4.05
CA TYR A 34 1.76 5.10 4.77
C TYR A 34 1.24 4.92 6.21
N ARG A 35 1.97 5.47 7.18
CA ARG A 35 1.60 5.46 8.61
C ARG A 35 1.71 6.87 9.17
N ASP A 36 0.68 7.33 9.86
CA ASP A 36 0.64 8.63 10.53
C ASP A 36 0.16 8.44 11.96
N GLU A 37 1.11 8.41 12.91
CA GLU A 37 0.83 8.25 14.33
C GLU A 37 0.08 9.44 14.92
N LYS A 38 0.33 10.65 14.41
CA LYS A 38 -0.28 11.88 14.90
C LYS A 38 -1.78 11.84 14.64
N ASN A 39 -2.16 11.57 13.40
CA ASN A 39 -3.55 11.51 12.99
C ASN A 39 -4.22 10.15 13.27
N GLY A 40 -3.45 9.13 13.66
CA GLY A 40 -3.99 7.83 14.03
C GLY A 40 -4.49 7.03 12.85
N ILE A 41 -3.85 7.15 11.70
CA ILE A 41 -4.30 6.54 10.45
C ILE A 41 -3.15 5.82 9.76
N ARG A 42 -3.50 4.81 8.96
CA ARG A 42 -2.55 4.06 8.14
C ARG A 42 -3.20 3.54 6.87
N SER A 43 -2.41 3.37 5.81
CA SER A 43 -2.86 2.73 4.57
C SER A 43 -3.01 1.22 4.74
N ILE A 44 -3.58 0.54 3.74
CA ILE A 44 -3.82 -0.92 3.73
C ILE A 44 -2.53 -1.71 4.05
N LEU A 45 -1.39 -1.27 3.50
CA LEU A 45 -0.10 -1.98 3.61
C LEU A 45 0.73 -1.58 4.83
N ALA A 46 0.40 -0.50 5.54
CA ALA A 46 1.15 -0.13 6.73
C ALA A 46 0.76 -0.99 7.94
N TYR A 47 1.75 -1.32 8.76
CA TYR A 47 1.53 -1.88 10.09
C TYR A 47 0.90 -0.87 11.03
N ASN A 48 0.45 -1.37 12.18
CA ASN A 48 -0.16 -0.51 13.17
C ASN A 48 0.89 0.49 13.71
N CYS A 49 0.41 1.59 14.27
CA CYS A 49 1.30 2.49 15.01
C CYS A 49 1.84 1.78 16.25
N GLU A 50 3.05 2.16 16.66
CA GLU A 50 3.77 1.49 17.75
C GLU A 50 3.14 1.83 19.10
N THR A 51 2.75 3.09 19.26
CA THR A 51 2.28 3.65 20.52
C THR A 51 0.76 3.60 20.70
N ARG A 52 0.01 3.37 19.61
CA ARG A 52 -1.47 3.43 19.61
C ARG A 52 -2.08 2.63 18.47
N TYR A 53 -3.40 2.45 18.54
CA TYR A 53 -4.14 1.98 17.38
C TYR A 53 -4.21 3.07 16.31
N CYS A 54 -3.81 2.71 15.09
CA CYS A 54 -4.00 3.50 13.90
C CYS A 54 -5.05 2.85 13.01
N THR A 55 -6.12 3.60 12.76
CA THR A 55 -7.23 3.18 11.92
C THR A 55 -6.71 2.86 10.53
N ARG A 56 -6.88 1.60 10.12
CA ARG A 56 -6.53 1.18 8.76
C ARG A 56 -7.58 1.73 7.81
N VAL A 57 -7.15 2.60 6.91
CA VAL A 57 -7.97 3.15 5.84
C VAL A 57 -7.90 2.18 4.67
N MET A 58 -9.04 1.86 4.04
CA MET A 58 -9.12 0.98 2.87
C MET A 58 -8.60 1.70 1.60
N ARG A 59 -7.36 2.16 1.64
CA ARG A 59 -6.65 2.83 0.55
C ARG A 59 -5.17 2.42 0.56
N PHE A 60 -4.59 2.27 -0.63
CA PHE A 60 -3.14 2.22 -0.80
C PHE A 60 -2.55 3.61 -0.59
N SER A 61 -1.27 3.68 -0.21
CA SER A 61 -0.60 4.97 -0.05
C SER A 61 -0.44 5.67 -1.40
N ASN A 62 -0.63 6.99 -1.40
CA ASN A 62 -0.58 7.82 -2.59
C ASN A 62 -0.20 9.26 -2.22
N ASN A 63 0.74 9.85 -2.95
CA ASN A 63 1.16 11.24 -2.77
C ASN A 63 0.23 12.24 -3.48
N GLU A 64 -0.66 11.76 -4.35
CA GLU A 64 -1.59 12.56 -5.15
C GLU A 64 -3.05 12.08 -5.01
N GLY A 65 -4.00 12.97 -5.27
CA GLY A 65 -5.41 12.62 -5.47
C GLY A 65 -6.28 12.48 -4.21
N TYR A 66 -5.89 11.68 -3.22
CA TYR A 66 -6.77 11.36 -2.07
C TYR A 66 -6.22 11.77 -0.71
N SER A 67 -7.08 12.39 0.09
CA SER A 67 -6.86 12.65 1.52
C SER A 67 -7.97 12.02 2.35
N PHE A 68 -7.61 11.45 3.50
CA PHE A 68 -8.54 10.95 4.51
C PHE A 68 -8.68 11.97 5.63
N ASN A 69 -9.88 12.52 5.84
CA ASN A 69 -10.14 13.58 6.83
C ASN A 69 -9.15 14.76 6.73
N GLY A 70 -8.81 15.17 5.50
CA GLY A 70 -7.87 16.25 5.24
C GLY A 70 -6.39 15.86 5.31
N VAL A 71 -6.06 14.62 5.70
CA VAL A 71 -4.69 14.12 5.77
C VAL A 71 -4.34 13.39 4.47
N LYS A 72 -3.27 13.82 3.80
CA LYS A 72 -2.75 13.11 2.62
C LYS A 72 -2.34 11.70 3.02
N MET A 73 -2.72 10.72 2.21
CA MET A 73 -2.47 9.30 2.50
C MET A 73 -1.14 8.80 1.93
N GLY A 74 -0.13 9.65 1.86
CA GLY A 74 1.16 9.32 1.27
C GLY A 74 1.99 10.55 0.95
N ASN A 75 3.22 10.28 0.53
CA ASN A 75 4.21 11.24 0.06
C ASN A 75 5.15 10.50 -0.92
N ASP A 76 6.23 11.13 -1.35
CA ASP A 76 7.11 10.55 -2.38
C ASP A 76 7.76 9.22 -1.96
N LEU A 77 7.90 8.96 -0.65
CA LEU A 77 8.37 7.68 -0.10
C LEU A 77 7.23 6.66 0.08
N HIS A 78 5.99 7.13 0.21
CA HIS A 78 4.81 6.32 0.50
C HIS A 78 3.80 6.39 -0.64
N ASN A 79 4.10 5.70 -1.73
CA ASN A 79 3.32 5.73 -2.97
C ASN A 79 3.15 4.33 -3.58
N ASN A 80 2.43 3.46 -2.87
CA ASN A 80 2.03 2.14 -3.39
C ASN A 80 1.19 2.28 -4.68
N ALA A 81 0.38 3.34 -4.82
CA ALA A 81 -0.45 3.55 -6.00
C ALA A 81 0.37 3.63 -7.30
N ARG A 82 1.49 4.36 -7.28
CA ARG A 82 2.43 4.41 -8.41
C ARG A 82 2.95 3.02 -8.79
N GLN A 83 3.33 2.23 -7.80
CA GLN A 83 3.89 0.89 -8.02
C GLN A 83 2.86 -0.07 -8.61
N ILE A 84 1.64 -0.06 -8.07
CA ILE A 84 0.50 -0.82 -8.60
C ILE A 84 0.26 -0.49 -10.07
N ASN A 85 0.19 0.81 -10.40
CA ASN A 85 -0.04 1.24 -11.78
C ASN A 85 1.10 0.83 -12.72
N SER A 86 2.35 0.83 -12.24
CA SER A 86 3.53 0.43 -13.01
C SER A 86 3.51 -1.07 -13.35
N ASN A 87 3.03 -1.90 -12.43
CA ASN A 87 2.96 -3.36 -12.60
C ASN A 87 1.62 -3.87 -13.15
N PHE A 88 0.58 -3.02 -13.19
CA PHE A 88 -0.77 -3.40 -13.61
C PHE A 88 -0.80 -4.15 -14.94
N PHE A 89 -0.15 -3.59 -15.96
CA PHE A 89 -0.17 -4.17 -17.30
C PHE A 89 0.55 -5.52 -17.35
N MET A 90 1.66 -5.69 -16.62
CA MET A 90 2.37 -6.96 -16.56
C MET A 90 1.51 -8.04 -15.89
N MET A 91 0.94 -7.73 -14.73
CA MET A 91 0.15 -8.68 -13.94
C MET A 91 -1.15 -9.09 -14.66
N SER A 92 -1.80 -8.16 -15.39
CA SER A 92 -3.02 -8.46 -16.17
C SER A 92 -2.83 -9.50 -17.28
N LYS A 93 -1.57 -9.77 -17.66
CA LYS A 93 -1.23 -10.78 -18.66
C LYS A 93 -1.03 -12.17 -18.08
N TYR A 94 -0.97 -12.32 -16.76
CA TYR A 94 -0.80 -13.63 -16.13
C TYR A 94 -2.08 -14.43 -16.26
N ARG A 95 -2.06 -15.32 -17.24
CA ARG A 95 -3.10 -16.30 -17.52
C ARG A 95 -2.40 -17.52 -18.10
N PRO A 96 -2.89 -18.74 -17.84
CA PRO A 96 -2.39 -19.90 -18.54
C PRO A 96 -2.49 -19.65 -20.05
N THR A 97 -1.41 -19.89 -20.78
CA THR A 97 -1.51 -20.10 -22.23
C THR A 97 -2.54 -21.20 -22.40
N LYS A 98 -3.56 -20.99 -23.25
CA LYS A 98 -4.53 -22.05 -23.55
C LYS A 98 -3.74 -23.24 -24.08
N VAL A 99 -3.53 -24.26 -23.25
CA VAL A 99 -3.21 -25.59 -23.74
C VAL A 99 -4.57 -26.11 -24.22
N GLN A 100 -4.82 -25.96 -25.53
CA GLN A 100 -5.92 -26.67 -26.19
C GLN A 100 -5.53 -28.13 -26.34
#